data_AF-A0A3S0QI09-F1
#
_entry.id   AF-A0A3S0QI09-F1
#
_cell.length_a   1.000
_cell.length_b   1.000
_cell.length_c   1.000
_cell.angle_alpha   90.00
_cell.angle_beta   90.00
_cell.angle_gamma   90.00
#
_symmetry.space_group_name_H-M   'P 1'
#
loop_
_entity.id
_entity.type
_entity.pdbx_description
1 polymer ?
#
loop_
_entity_poly.entity_id
_entity_poly.type
_entity_poly.pdbx_seq_one_letter_code
_entity_poly.pdbx_strand_id
1 'polypeptide(L)'
;MLFFDQILAGYFKHLEKVKEVLSINGGLKRTFFTQALKNIKGFDQLVSRYDTEDDDKLTDSLYKELDNSVERRNEVLDHLISRFAETFSDYTFVMKSLYGNLPTKLY
;
A
#
# COMPACT_ATOMS: atom_id res chain seq x y z
N MET A 1 -22.79 -14.35 -6.32
CA MET A 1 -21.67 -14.64 -5.40
C MET A 1 -20.32 -14.24 -5.99
N LEU A 2 -20.01 -14.56 -7.26
CA LEU A 2 -18.75 -14.23 -7.95
C LEU A 2 -18.22 -12.79 -7.82
N PHE A 3 -19.10 -11.81 -7.82
CA PHE A 3 -18.72 -10.41 -7.63
C PHE A 3 -18.06 -10.17 -6.25
N PHE A 4 -18.63 -10.73 -5.19
CA PHE A 4 -18.09 -10.59 -3.83
C PHE A 4 -16.79 -11.36 -3.65
N ASP A 5 -16.68 -12.53 -4.27
CA ASP A 5 -15.45 -13.32 -4.27
C ASP A 5 -14.31 -12.52 -4.93
N GLN A 6 -14.62 -11.76 -6.00
CA GLN A 6 -13.62 -10.93 -6.67
C GLN A 6 -13.17 -9.76 -5.81
N ILE A 7 -14.09 -9.13 -5.08
CA ILE A 7 -13.75 -8.07 -4.12
C ILE A 7 -12.83 -8.63 -3.03
N LEU A 8 -13.16 -9.81 -2.50
CA LEU A 8 -12.38 -10.46 -1.45
C LEU A 8 -10.97 -10.85 -1.95
N ALA A 9 -10.88 -11.41 -3.17
CA ALA A 9 -9.60 -11.72 -3.81
C ALA A 9 -8.75 -10.46 -4.01
N GLY A 10 -9.36 -9.37 -4.50
CA GLY A 10 -8.71 -8.07 -4.59
C GLY A 10 -8.22 -7.57 -3.24
N TYR A 11 -9.03 -7.66 -2.19
CA TYR A 11 -8.65 -7.25 -0.83
C TYR A 11 -7.44 -8.03 -0.31
N PHE A 12 -7.43 -9.37 -0.42
CA PHE A 12 -6.29 -10.18 0.01
C PHE A 12 -5.03 -9.86 -0.80
N LYS A 13 -5.17 -9.59 -2.10
CA LYS A 13 -4.03 -9.19 -2.91
C LYS A 13 -3.44 -7.85 -2.47
N HIS A 14 -4.29 -6.88 -2.12
CA HIS A 14 -3.82 -5.62 -1.55
C HIS A 14 -3.09 -5.84 -0.23
N LEU A 15 -3.61 -6.70 0.66
CA LEU A 15 -2.95 -7.03 1.93
C LEU A 15 -1.56 -7.63 1.73
N GLU A 16 -1.41 -8.55 0.78
CA GLU A 16 -0.11 -9.11 0.40
C GLU A 16 0.88 -7.99 0.00
N LYS A 17 0.38 -6.96 -0.68
CA LYS A 17 1.17 -5.85 -1.23
C LYS A 17 1.34 -4.65 -0.29
N VAL A 18 0.74 -4.66 0.91
CA VAL A 18 0.83 -3.55 1.88
C VAL A 18 2.28 -3.17 2.18
N LYS A 19 3.17 -4.16 2.37
CA LYS A 19 4.59 -3.89 2.63
C LYS A 19 5.25 -3.10 1.51
N GLU A 20 4.90 -3.41 0.26
CA GLU A 20 5.48 -2.78 -0.91
C GLU A 20 4.91 -1.37 -1.11
N VAL A 21 3.60 -1.19 -0.87
CA VAL A 21 2.91 0.11 -0.94
C VAL A 21 3.43 1.07 0.14
N LEU A 22 3.65 0.59 1.36
CA LEU A 22 4.18 1.38 2.49
C LEU A 22 5.72 1.50 2.47
N SER A 23 6.40 0.97 1.43
CA SER A 23 7.85 1.06 1.31
C SER A 23 8.29 2.40 0.73
N ILE A 24 9.15 3.11 1.45
CA ILE A 24 9.75 4.38 1.01
C ILE A 24 10.55 4.19 -0.29
N ASN A 25 11.28 3.06 -0.40
CA ASN A 25 12.08 2.70 -1.59
C ASN A 25 11.30 1.81 -2.59
N GLY A 26 9.97 1.88 -2.60
CA GLY A 26 9.15 1.07 -3.51
C GLY A 26 9.33 1.45 -4.99
N GLY A 27 9.55 0.45 -5.85
CA GLY A 27 9.59 0.60 -7.31
C GLY A 27 8.25 0.28 -8.01
N LEU A 28 7.17 0.16 -7.25
CA LEU A 28 5.85 -0.15 -7.78
C LEU A 28 5.32 0.98 -8.66
N LYS A 29 4.81 0.62 -9.84
CA LYS A 29 4.19 1.55 -10.80
C LYS A 29 2.68 1.72 -10.60
N ARG A 30 2.06 0.86 -9.78
CA ARG A 30 0.63 0.80 -9.51
C ARG A 30 0.35 0.72 -8.01
N THR A 31 -0.82 1.19 -7.60
CA THR A 31 -1.26 1.16 -6.19
C THR A 31 -2.42 0.22 -5.94
N PHE A 32 -3.09 -0.24 -7.00
CA PHE A 32 -4.12 -1.26 -6.94
C PHE A 32 -3.61 -2.63 -7.41
N PHE A 33 -4.17 -3.69 -6.82
CA PHE A 33 -3.82 -5.07 -7.13
C PHE A 33 -5.05 -5.96 -7.14
N THR A 34 -5.08 -6.90 -8.08
CA THR A 34 -6.13 -7.92 -8.13
C THR A 34 -5.52 -9.29 -8.26
N GLN A 35 -6.35 -10.28 -7.94
CA GLN A 35 -6.03 -11.67 -8.18
C GLN A 35 -7.20 -12.30 -8.92
N ALA A 36 -6.90 -13.09 -9.94
CA ALA A 36 -7.90 -13.84 -10.66
C ALA A 36 -8.43 -15.02 -9.83
N LEU A 37 -9.76 -15.19 -9.84
CA LEU A 37 -10.45 -16.35 -9.30
C LEU A 37 -10.32 -17.50 -10.30
N LYS A 38 -9.64 -18.57 -9.90
CA LYS A 38 -9.43 -19.77 -10.72
C LYS A 38 -10.47 -20.85 -10.42
N ASN A 39 -10.72 -21.72 -11.39
CA ASN A 39 -11.52 -22.95 -11.24
C ASN A 39 -13.02 -22.76 -10.94
N ILE A 40 -13.63 -21.70 -11.47
CA ILE A 40 -15.07 -21.48 -11.35
C ILE A 40 -15.78 -22.01 -12.60
N LYS A 41 -16.65 -23.01 -12.44
CA LYS A 41 -17.41 -23.60 -13.57
C LYS A 41 -18.37 -22.57 -14.17
N GLY A 42 -18.34 -22.41 -15.50
CA GLY A 42 -19.23 -21.52 -16.24
C GLY A 42 -18.83 -20.04 -16.21
N PHE A 43 -17.67 -19.71 -15.64
CA PHE A 43 -17.21 -18.33 -15.47
C PHE A 43 -16.92 -17.64 -16.81
N ASP A 44 -16.32 -18.36 -17.76
CA ASP A 44 -16.01 -17.85 -19.11
C ASP A 44 -17.28 -17.48 -19.91
N GLN A 45 -18.44 -18.02 -19.53
CA GLN A 45 -19.73 -17.71 -20.16
C GLN A 45 -20.39 -16.45 -19.57
N LEU A 46 -19.97 -16.03 -18.37
CA LEU A 46 -20.55 -14.90 -17.64
C LEU A 46 -19.74 -13.61 -17.83
N VAL A 47 -18.43 -13.71 -18.06
CA VAL A 47 -17.53 -12.55 -18.21
C VAL A 47 -16.62 -12.73 -19.41
N SER A 48 -16.78 -11.87 -20.42
CA SER A 48 -16.07 -11.96 -21.70
C SER A 48 -14.68 -11.32 -21.72
N ARG A 49 -14.25 -10.70 -20.62
CA ARG A 49 -13.02 -9.89 -20.54
C ARG A 49 -12.27 -10.03 -19.22
N TYR A 50 -12.25 -11.25 -18.70
CA TYR A 50 -11.59 -11.57 -17.44
C TYR A 50 -10.36 -12.43 -17.69
N ASP A 51 -9.18 -11.89 -17.43
CA ASP A 51 -7.93 -12.63 -17.55
C ASP A 51 -7.73 -13.49 -16.31
N THR A 52 -7.63 -14.80 -16.49
CA THR A 52 -7.40 -15.78 -15.41
C THR A 52 -5.93 -16.17 -15.26
N GLU A 53 -5.10 -15.82 -16.25
CA GLU A 53 -3.69 -16.23 -16.33
C GLU A 53 -2.77 -15.14 -15.81
N ASP A 54 -3.14 -13.87 -16.01
CA ASP A 54 -2.33 -12.71 -15.68
C ASP A 54 -3.08 -11.70 -14.79
N ASP A 55 -2.75 -11.74 -13.50
CA ASP A 55 -3.28 -10.83 -12.47
C ASP A 55 -2.99 -9.36 -12.79
N ASP A 56 -1.87 -9.06 -13.46
CA ASP A 56 -1.50 -7.68 -13.78
C ASP A 56 -2.38 -7.11 -14.90
N LYS A 57 -2.70 -7.92 -15.91
CA LYS A 57 -3.65 -7.54 -16.97
C LYS A 57 -5.08 -7.42 -16.45
N LEU A 58 -5.47 -8.31 -15.53
CA LEU A 58 -6.77 -8.20 -14.86
C LEU A 58 -6.86 -6.90 -14.06
N THR A 59 -5.80 -6.56 -13.34
CA THR A 59 -5.71 -5.31 -12.58
C THR A 59 -5.83 -4.10 -13.52
N ASP A 60 -5.14 -4.12 -14.65
CA ASP A 60 -5.26 -3.04 -15.64
C ASP A 60 -6.67 -2.97 -16.24
N SER A 61 -7.34 -4.09 -16.47
CA SER A 61 -8.71 -4.06 -16.99
C SER A 61 -9.73 -3.52 -15.98
N LEU A 62 -9.49 -3.70 -14.68
CA LEU A 62 -10.44 -3.34 -13.61
C LEU A 62 -10.17 -1.96 -13.00
N TYR A 63 -8.90 -1.56 -12.89
CA TYR A 63 -8.48 -0.41 -12.09
C TYR A 63 -7.66 0.62 -12.85
N LYS A 64 -7.32 0.43 -14.12
CA LYS A 64 -6.45 1.37 -14.86
C LYS A 64 -6.96 2.81 -14.88
N GLU A 65 -8.27 3.01 -14.99
CA GLU A 65 -8.86 4.36 -14.97
C GLU A 65 -8.91 4.97 -13.56
N LEU A 66 -8.81 4.13 -12.53
CA LEU A 66 -8.85 4.51 -11.12
C LEU A 66 -7.45 4.68 -10.51
N ASP A 67 -6.41 4.15 -11.15
CA ASP A 67 -5.05 4.12 -10.61
C ASP A 67 -4.29 5.43 -10.93
N ASN A 68 -4.55 6.48 -10.15
CA ASN A 68 -3.61 7.60 -10.03
C ASN A 68 -2.48 7.19 -9.06
N SER A 69 -1.62 6.29 -9.53
CA SER A 69 -0.62 5.63 -8.68
C SER A 69 0.40 6.61 -8.09
N VAL A 70 0.69 7.70 -8.80
CA VAL A 70 1.62 8.73 -8.33
C VAL A 70 1.02 9.53 -7.18
N GLU A 71 -0.19 10.05 -7.36
CA GLU A 71 -0.89 10.83 -6.34
C GLU A 71 -1.08 10.01 -5.06
N ARG A 72 -1.60 8.80 -5.19
CA ARG A 72 -1.83 7.92 -4.05
C ARG A 72 -0.53 7.48 -3.36
N ARG A 73 0.57 7.32 -4.10
CA ARG A 73 1.89 7.05 -3.50
C ARG A 73 2.39 8.26 -2.70
N ASN A 74 2.17 9.47 -3.20
CA ASN A 74 2.53 10.69 -2.47
C ASN A 74 1.73 10.79 -1.16
N GLU A 75 0.42 10.53 -1.18
CA GLU A 75 -0.42 10.51 0.02
C GLU A 75 0.11 9.52 1.08
N VAL A 76 0.50 8.31 0.65
CA VAL A 76 1.10 7.31 1.54
C VAL A 76 2.41 7.82 2.14
N LEU A 77 3.30 8.42 1.34
CA LEU A 77 4.57 8.96 1.84
C LEU A 77 4.34 10.12 2.81
N ASP A 78 3.41 11.02 2.51
CA ASP A 78 3.04 12.14 3.39
C ASP A 78 2.51 11.64 4.73
N HIS A 79 1.68 10.59 4.71
CA HIS A 79 1.21 9.91 5.93
C HIS A 79 2.36 9.29 6.74
N LEU A 80 3.31 8.62 6.08
CA LEU A 80 4.47 8.00 6.75
C LEU A 80 5.38 9.06 7.38
N ILE A 81 5.64 10.16 6.68
CA ILE A 81 6.44 11.29 7.19
C ILE A 81 5.75 11.95 8.37
N SER A 82 4.43 12.18 8.28
CA SER A 82 3.65 12.79 9.37
C SER A 82 3.71 11.94 10.65
N ARG A 83 3.51 10.62 10.54
CA ARG A 83 3.61 9.70 11.68
C ARG A 83 5.03 9.64 12.27
N PHE A 84 6.05 9.71 11.41
CA PHE A 84 7.43 9.81 11.87
C PHE A 84 7.67 11.10 12.67
N ALA A 85 7.23 12.24 12.16
CA ALA A 85 7.41 13.55 12.81
C ALA A 85 6.72 13.65 14.17
N GLU A 86 5.53 13.04 14.30
CA GLU A 86 4.80 12.93 15.57
C GLU A 86 5.66 12.23 16.63
N THR A 87 6.19 11.05 16.34
CA THR A 87 7.02 10.28 17.29
C THR A 87 8.43 10.85 17.51
N PHE A 88 9.01 11.48 16.48
CA PHE A 88 10.35 12.05 16.56
C PHE A 88 10.40 13.23 17.52
N SER A 89 9.36 14.06 17.52
CA SER A 89 9.24 15.21 18.42
C SER A 89 9.31 14.79 19.89
N ASP A 90 8.57 13.74 20.26
CA ASP A 90 8.59 13.17 21.61
C ASP A 90 9.98 12.62 21.97
N TYR A 91 10.61 11.86 21.07
CA TYR A 91 11.95 11.33 21.28
C TYR A 91 12.98 12.44 21.53
N THR A 92 12.98 13.50 20.70
CA THR A 92 13.91 14.62 20.86
C THR A 92 13.68 15.39 22.16
N PHE A 93 12.43 15.52 22.62
CA PHE A 93 12.10 16.13 23.90
C PHE A 93 12.68 15.33 25.07
N VAL A 94 12.51 14.00 25.07
CA VAL A 94 13.09 13.09 26.08
C VAL A 94 14.62 13.14 26.06
N MET A 95 15.23 13.10 24.88
CA MET A 95 16.69 13.18 24.75
C MET A 95 17.23 14.50 25.30
N LYS A 96 16.56 15.62 25.01
CA LYS A 96 16.92 16.94 25.53
C LYS A 96 16.75 17.04 27.05
N SER A 97 15.71 16.45 27.62
CA SER A 97 15.49 16.51 29.08
C SER A 97 16.53 15.68 29.86
N LEU A 98 16.91 14.51 29.32
CA LEU A 98 17.90 13.62 29.94
C LEU A 98 19.34 14.13 29.81
N TYR A 99 19.71 14.65 28.64
CA TYR A 99 21.10 14.97 28.31
C TYR A 99 21.39 16.47 28.13
N GLY A 100 20.36 17.31 27.99
CA GLY A 100 20.50 18.77 27.86
C GLY A 100 20.83 19.49 29.17
N ASN A 101 20.72 18.80 30.31
CA ASN A 101 21.05 19.32 31.64
C ASN A 101 22.46 18.94 32.12
N LEU A 102 23.34 18.40 31.28
CA LEU A 102 24.74 18.22 31.65
C LEU A 102 25.35 19.60 31.93
N PRO A 103 25.75 19.92 33.18
CA PRO A 103 26.42 21.18 33.44
C PRO A 103 27.73 21.16 32.67
N THR A 104 27.89 22.09 31.73
CA THR A 104 29.16 22.46 31.13
C THR A 104 30.08 22.98 32.23
N LYS A 105 30.64 22.07 33.04
CA LYS A 105 31.85 22.38 33.80
C LYS A 105 33.00 22.38 32.82
N LEU A 106 33.21 23.57 32.24
CA LEU A 106 34.45 23.98 31.62
C LEU A 106 35.54 23.90 32.70
N TYR A 107 36.49 22.98 32.51
CA TYR A 107 37.83 23.07 33.09
C TYR A 107 38.70 23.91 32.16
#